data_AF-A0A7C6M3D7-F1
#
_entry.id   AF-A0A7C6M3D7-F1
#
_cell.length_a   1.000
_cell.length_b   1.000
_cell.length_c   1.000
_cell.angle_alpha   90.00
_cell.angle_beta   90.00
_cell.angle_gamma   90.00
#
_symmetry.space_group_name_H-M   'P 1'
#
loop_
_entity.id
_entity.type
_entity.pdbx_description
1 polymer ?
#
loop_
_entity_poly.entity_id
_entity_poly.type
_entity_poly.pdbx_seq_one_letter_code
_entity_poly.pdbx_strand_id
1 'polypeptide(L)'
;KDGLIKKTDLMEYDNIRRGGLIAVNLREDDELIDVKLTDGTKDIILVTYNGMAIRFNESDARPLGRVTQGVKGISLDEDDYVIGMAVSFDDGYLLIVTENGFGKRTPLDEYRTQYRGGKGVFTYKITEKTGKIAGMRLVNENDDVMLISADGTIIRLKVEDISIFGRVTQGVTLMKMEEGTKVVSLARVEEEDEDPDEDDEDSDTEEREELVAEENTEEDEGIVQ
;
A
#
# COMPACT_ATOMS: atom_id res chain seq x y z
N LYS A 1 5.90 14.36 -10.55
CA LYS A 1 4.64 14.32 -11.32
C LYS A 1 4.95 14.08 -12.78
N ASP A 2 5.86 14.87 -13.36
CA ASP A 2 6.18 14.95 -14.79
C ASP A 2 7.03 13.79 -15.36
N GLY A 3 6.90 12.59 -14.79
CA GLY A 3 7.64 11.40 -15.26
C GLY A 3 9.15 11.44 -15.00
N LEU A 4 9.64 12.37 -14.19
CA LEU A 4 11.01 12.36 -13.67
C LEU A 4 11.13 11.44 -12.46
N ILE A 5 12.31 10.81 -12.32
CA ILE A 5 12.72 9.98 -11.19
C ILE A 5 14.11 10.40 -10.73
N LYS A 6 14.46 10.09 -9.49
CA LYS A 6 15.84 10.21 -9.03
C LYS A 6 16.17 9.12 -8.01
N LYS A 7 17.34 8.51 -8.19
CA LYS A 7 18.01 7.73 -7.14
C LYS A 7 19.09 8.59 -6.49
N THR A 8 19.12 8.59 -5.17
CA THR A 8 20.13 9.27 -4.35
C THR A 8 20.59 8.29 -3.29
N ASP A 9 21.89 8.28 -3.00
CA ASP A 9 22.44 7.43 -1.94
C ASP A 9 21.85 7.83 -0.59
N LEU A 10 21.49 6.86 0.25
CA LEU A 10 20.90 7.13 1.57
C LEU A 10 21.88 7.90 2.47
N MET A 11 23.20 7.69 2.31
CA MET A 11 24.24 8.38 3.07
C MET A 11 24.27 9.89 2.82
N GLU A 12 23.71 10.39 1.71
CA GLU A 12 23.56 11.83 1.46
C GLU A 12 22.62 12.53 2.47
N TYR A 13 21.81 11.76 3.21
CA TYR A 13 20.84 12.23 4.19
C TYR A 13 21.26 12.04 5.65
N ASP A 14 22.41 11.41 5.93
CA ASP A 14 22.92 11.13 7.28
C ASP A 14 22.92 12.37 8.20
N ASN A 15 23.30 13.53 7.66
CA ASN A 15 23.44 14.78 8.41
C ASN A 15 22.19 15.69 8.32
N ILE A 16 21.08 15.24 8.91
CA ILE A 16 19.79 15.97 8.94
C ILE A 16 19.90 17.22 9.84
N ARG A 17 19.33 18.34 9.38
CA ARG A 17 19.22 19.61 10.12
C ARG A 17 17.78 19.88 10.53
N ARG A 18 17.56 20.64 11.62
CA ARG A 18 16.21 21.02 12.08
C ARG A 18 15.34 21.72 11.02
N GLY A 19 15.94 22.42 10.07
CA GLY A 19 15.23 23.05 8.93
C GLY A 19 14.99 22.13 7.73
N GLY A 20 15.20 20.82 7.88
CA GLY A 20 15.15 19.85 6.79
C GLY A 20 16.38 19.90 5.87
N LEU A 21 16.31 19.11 4.79
CA LEU A 21 17.27 19.07 3.70
C LEU A 21 16.52 19.13 2.38
N ILE A 22 17.04 19.86 1.38
CA ILE A 22 16.57 19.72 0.00
C ILE A 22 16.92 18.29 -0.44
N ALA A 23 15.88 17.52 -0.78
CA ALA A 23 15.98 16.14 -1.28
C ALA A 23 15.94 16.07 -2.81
N VAL A 24 15.25 17.01 -3.47
CA VAL A 24 15.13 17.13 -4.94
C VAL A 24 14.83 18.57 -5.33
N ASN A 25 15.32 18.99 -6.51
CA ASN A 25 14.88 20.24 -7.13
C ASN A 25 13.74 19.91 -8.08
N LEU A 26 12.53 20.39 -7.76
CA LEU A 26 11.38 20.29 -8.65
C LEU A 26 11.39 21.43 -9.67
N ARG A 27 10.59 21.29 -10.73
CA ARG A 27 10.27 22.39 -11.65
C ARG A 27 9.07 23.17 -11.09
N GLU A 28 8.79 24.31 -11.71
CA GLU A 28 7.49 24.96 -11.56
C GLU A 28 6.40 23.95 -12.00
N ASP A 29 5.32 23.87 -11.24
CA ASP A 29 4.19 22.92 -11.38
C ASP A 29 4.47 21.40 -11.26
N ASP A 30 5.71 20.97 -11.05
CA ASP A 30 6.05 19.55 -10.77
C ASP A 30 6.01 19.25 -9.26
N GLU A 31 5.54 18.06 -8.90
CA GLU A 31 5.28 17.63 -7.52
C GLU A 31 5.97 16.29 -7.21
N LEU A 32 6.53 16.14 -6.01
CA LEU A 32 7.04 14.85 -5.54
C LEU A 32 5.87 13.96 -5.14
N ILE A 33 5.65 12.87 -5.89
CA ILE A 33 4.47 11.99 -5.72
C ILE A 33 4.70 10.82 -4.77
N ASP A 34 5.93 10.30 -4.68
CA ASP A 34 6.27 9.12 -3.88
C ASP A 34 7.80 9.05 -3.67
N VAL A 35 8.21 8.38 -2.59
CA VAL A 35 9.60 8.07 -2.24
C VAL A 35 9.63 6.65 -1.68
N LYS A 36 10.58 5.83 -2.16
CA LYS A 36 10.80 4.46 -1.72
C LYS A 36 12.29 4.20 -1.53
N LEU A 37 12.64 3.38 -0.56
CA LEU A 37 13.99 2.84 -0.41
C LEU A 37 14.17 1.65 -1.36
N THR A 38 15.39 1.48 -1.87
CA THR A 38 15.77 0.38 -2.77
C THR A 38 17.19 -0.10 -2.45
N ASP A 39 17.52 -1.34 -2.83
CA ASP A 39 18.80 -2.00 -2.52
C ASP A 39 19.81 -1.98 -3.69
N GLY A 40 19.43 -1.42 -4.84
CA GLY A 40 20.23 -1.40 -6.06
C GLY A 40 19.82 -2.44 -7.10
N THR A 41 18.95 -3.40 -6.75
CA THR A 41 18.56 -4.54 -7.60
C THR A 41 17.14 -4.49 -8.16
N LYS A 42 16.25 -3.67 -7.58
CA LYS A 42 14.81 -3.76 -7.83
C LYS A 42 14.38 -3.13 -9.16
N ASP A 43 13.26 -3.59 -9.70
CA ASP A 43 12.57 -2.88 -10.77
C ASP A 43 11.65 -1.80 -10.17
N ILE A 44 11.61 -0.65 -10.83
CA ILE A 44 10.68 0.45 -10.53
C ILE A 44 9.53 0.39 -11.52
N ILE A 45 8.32 0.53 -11.02
CA ILE A 45 7.10 0.65 -11.81
C ILE A 45 6.54 2.06 -11.62
N LEU A 46 6.21 2.72 -12.73
CA LEU A 46 5.47 3.99 -12.73
C LEU A 46 4.15 3.76 -13.47
N VAL A 47 3.05 4.29 -12.93
CA VAL A 47 1.73 4.26 -13.56
C VAL A 47 1.25 5.69 -13.79
N THR A 48 0.59 5.93 -14.93
CA THR A 48 0.08 7.25 -15.32
C THR A 48 -1.44 7.34 -15.22
N TYR A 49 -1.94 8.57 -15.11
CA TYR A 49 -3.36 8.91 -15.05
C TYR A 49 -4.14 8.38 -16.27
N ASN A 50 -3.52 8.47 -17.46
CA ASN A 50 -4.09 7.98 -18.72
C ASN A 50 -3.84 6.48 -19.00
N GLY A 51 -3.41 5.69 -18.00
CA GLY A 51 -3.44 4.24 -18.09
C GLY A 51 -2.23 3.60 -18.78
N MET A 52 -1.09 4.30 -18.79
CA MET A 52 0.20 3.75 -19.16
C MET A 52 0.95 3.25 -17.92
N ALA A 53 1.79 2.23 -18.08
CA ALA A 53 2.75 1.81 -17.08
C ALA A 53 4.09 1.48 -17.70
N ILE A 54 5.19 1.82 -17.03
CA ILE A 54 6.54 1.37 -17.39
C ILE A 54 7.16 0.64 -16.20
N ARG A 55 7.84 -0.47 -16.48
CA ARG A 55 8.71 -1.19 -15.55
C ARG A 55 10.13 -1.09 -16.07
N PHE A 56 11.08 -0.66 -15.26
CA PHE A 56 12.51 -0.58 -15.62
C PHE A 56 13.37 -0.91 -14.40
N ASN A 57 14.57 -1.45 -14.62
CA ASN A 57 15.46 -1.75 -13.49
C ASN A 57 16.05 -0.47 -12.91
N GLU A 58 16.15 -0.37 -11.57
CA GLU A 58 16.64 0.85 -10.92
C GLU A 58 18.09 1.21 -11.30
N SER A 59 18.88 0.25 -11.81
CA SER A 59 20.26 0.48 -12.28
C SER A 59 20.33 1.38 -13.53
N ASP A 60 19.26 1.47 -14.33
CA ASP A 60 19.13 2.43 -15.45
C ASP A 60 19.23 3.90 -14.96
N ALA A 61 18.89 4.14 -13.70
CA ALA A 61 19.02 5.42 -13.03
C ALA A 61 20.27 5.42 -12.13
N ARG A 62 21.38 5.96 -12.65
CA ARG A 62 22.58 6.20 -11.83
C ARG A 62 22.24 7.06 -10.60
N PRO A 63 22.89 6.84 -9.44
CA PRO A 63 22.78 7.74 -8.30
C PRO A 63 23.15 9.18 -8.66
N LEU A 64 22.43 10.14 -8.08
CA LEU A 64 22.64 11.57 -8.21
C LEU A 64 22.56 12.23 -6.83
N GLY A 65 23.36 13.28 -6.62
CA GLY A 65 23.31 14.09 -5.40
C GLY A 65 21.96 14.78 -5.19
N ARG A 66 21.67 15.14 -3.94
CA ARG A 66 20.36 15.67 -3.51
C ARG A 66 19.86 16.87 -4.31
N VAL A 67 20.71 17.85 -4.61
CA VAL A 67 20.33 19.11 -5.27
C VAL A 67 20.30 18.98 -6.80
N THR A 68 19.57 17.98 -7.30
CA THR A 68 19.39 17.69 -8.73
C THR A 68 17.93 17.35 -9.04
N GLN A 69 17.51 17.58 -10.30
CA GLN A 69 16.16 17.29 -10.80
C GLN A 69 15.88 15.81 -11.08
N GLY A 70 16.92 14.97 -11.16
CA GLY A 70 16.79 13.58 -11.59
C GLY A 70 16.88 13.37 -13.10
N VAL A 71 16.30 12.28 -13.57
CA VAL A 71 16.29 11.83 -14.98
C VAL A 71 14.90 11.35 -15.37
N LYS A 72 14.60 11.27 -16.67
CA LYS A 72 13.30 10.75 -17.12
C LYS A 72 13.13 9.26 -16.78
N GLY A 73 12.04 8.93 -16.07
CA GLY A 73 11.59 7.56 -15.77
C GLY A 73 10.53 7.06 -16.73
N ILE A 74 9.60 7.91 -17.18
CA ILE A 74 8.63 7.63 -18.25
C ILE A 74 8.49 8.83 -19.18
N SER A 75 8.23 8.60 -20.46
CA SER A 75 7.75 9.65 -21.38
C SER A 75 6.23 9.70 -21.32
N LEU A 76 5.69 10.81 -20.81
CA LEU A 76 4.25 11.09 -20.78
C LEU A 76 3.73 11.52 -22.15
N ASP A 77 2.41 11.42 -22.35
CA ASP A 77 1.68 12.11 -23.42
C ASP A 77 1.14 13.47 -22.90
N GLU A 78 0.50 14.25 -23.77
CA GLU A 78 -0.20 15.47 -23.35
C GLU A 78 -1.34 15.15 -22.36
N ASP A 79 -1.55 16.03 -21.39
CA ASP A 79 -2.51 15.87 -20.29
C ASP A 79 -2.41 14.53 -19.53
N ASP A 80 -1.21 13.96 -19.45
CA ASP A 80 -0.88 12.79 -18.63
C ASP A 80 0.15 13.12 -17.55
N TYR A 81 0.10 12.41 -16.43
CA TYR A 81 1.03 12.54 -15.31
C TYR A 81 1.14 11.23 -14.54
N VAL A 82 2.26 11.04 -13.82
CA VAL A 82 2.45 9.84 -13.00
C VAL A 82 1.62 9.95 -11.73
N ILE A 83 0.75 8.96 -11.49
CA ILE A 83 -0.14 8.89 -10.31
C ILE A 83 0.46 8.08 -9.17
N GLY A 84 1.54 7.35 -9.43
CA GLY A 84 2.19 6.50 -8.42
C GLY A 84 3.44 5.81 -8.93
N MET A 85 4.28 5.44 -7.97
CA MET A 85 5.46 4.60 -8.14
C MET A 85 5.30 3.35 -7.28
N ALA A 86 5.95 2.26 -7.67
CA ALA A 86 6.20 1.14 -6.77
C ALA A 86 7.53 0.46 -7.08
N VAL A 87 8.04 -0.27 -6.09
CA VAL A 87 9.26 -1.07 -6.15
C VAL A 87 8.83 -2.53 -6.24
N SER A 88 9.29 -3.25 -7.25
CA SER A 88 8.91 -4.65 -7.47
C SER A 88 9.33 -5.55 -6.32
N PHE A 89 8.43 -6.45 -5.93
CA PHE A 89 8.73 -7.66 -5.17
C PHE A 89 8.22 -8.88 -5.95
N ASP A 90 8.67 -10.07 -5.56
CA ASP A 90 8.36 -11.32 -6.24
C ASP A 90 6.91 -11.75 -5.97
N ASP A 91 6.30 -12.47 -6.91
CA ASP A 91 4.92 -13.02 -6.85
C ASP A 91 3.78 -12.01 -6.57
N GLY A 92 4.06 -10.71 -6.61
CA GLY A 92 3.08 -9.64 -6.41
C GLY A 92 2.16 -9.33 -7.58
N TYR A 93 1.12 -8.55 -7.30
CA TYR A 93 0.16 -8.02 -8.27
C TYR A 93 0.19 -6.50 -8.30
N LEU A 94 0.04 -5.91 -9.49
CA LEU A 94 -0.31 -4.50 -9.63
C LEU A 94 -1.83 -4.33 -9.52
N LEU A 95 -2.29 -3.83 -8.38
CA LEU A 95 -3.64 -3.34 -8.21
C LEU A 95 -3.76 -1.93 -8.81
N ILE A 96 -4.77 -1.75 -9.67
CA ILE A 96 -5.17 -0.45 -10.20
C ILE A 96 -6.62 -0.19 -9.83
N VAL A 97 -6.90 1.04 -9.39
CA VAL A 97 -8.24 1.54 -9.10
C VAL A 97 -8.48 2.84 -9.88
N THR A 98 -9.67 2.98 -10.46
CA THR A 98 -10.08 4.14 -11.24
C THR A 98 -11.02 5.05 -10.48
N GLU A 99 -11.17 6.29 -10.96
CA GLU A 99 -12.00 7.33 -10.36
C GLU A 99 -13.45 6.87 -10.09
N ASN A 100 -14.03 6.06 -10.99
CA ASN A 100 -15.41 5.59 -10.86
C ASN A 100 -15.53 4.24 -10.12
N GLY A 101 -14.55 3.89 -9.27
CA GLY A 101 -14.62 2.72 -8.40
C GLY A 101 -14.41 1.36 -9.07
N PHE A 102 -13.84 1.32 -10.28
CA PHE A 102 -13.44 0.07 -10.92
C PHE A 102 -11.99 -0.27 -10.60
N GLY A 103 -11.65 -1.55 -10.60
CA GLY A 103 -10.28 -1.99 -10.37
C GLY A 103 -10.03 -3.46 -10.69
N LYS A 104 -8.76 -3.84 -10.64
CA LYS A 104 -8.29 -5.21 -10.91
C LYS A 104 -6.89 -5.41 -10.35
N ARG A 105 -6.56 -6.66 -10.02
CA ARG A 105 -5.18 -7.13 -9.89
C ARG A 105 -4.67 -7.54 -11.26
N THR A 106 -3.42 -7.23 -11.59
CA THR A 106 -2.72 -7.80 -12.74
C THR A 106 -1.37 -8.34 -12.30
N PRO A 107 -1.03 -9.60 -12.61
CA PRO A 107 0.27 -10.20 -12.25
C PRO A 107 1.46 -9.37 -12.71
N LEU A 108 2.55 -9.34 -11.92
CA LEU A 108 3.69 -8.47 -12.21
C LEU A 108 4.51 -8.90 -13.45
N ASP A 109 4.44 -10.17 -13.82
CA ASP A 109 5.11 -10.77 -14.98
C ASP A 109 4.53 -10.29 -16.33
N GLU A 110 3.26 -9.88 -16.38
CA GLU A 110 2.67 -9.22 -17.55
C GLU A 110 3.37 -7.89 -17.90
N TYR A 111 4.03 -7.26 -16.93
CA TYR A 111 4.84 -6.06 -17.08
C TYR A 111 6.28 -6.46 -17.35
N ARG A 112 6.64 -6.61 -18.62
CA ARG A 112 8.03 -6.82 -19.03
C ARG A 112 8.87 -5.57 -18.76
N THR A 113 10.04 -5.78 -18.16
CA THR A 113 11.05 -4.75 -17.93
C THR A 113 11.52 -4.15 -19.27
N GLN A 114 11.62 -2.82 -19.29
CA GLN A 114 12.03 -1.98 -20.42
C GLN A 114 13.11 -1.01 -19.93
N TYR A 115 13.75 -0.29 -20.85
CA TYR A 115 14.60 0.84 -20.47
C TYR A 115 13.77 2.02 -19.96
N ARG A 116 14.25 2.70 -18.91
CA ARG A 116 13.58 3.91 -18.39
C ARG A 116 13.40 4.99 -19.45
N GLY A 117 12.38 5.81 -19.30
CA GLY A 117 12.09 6.96 -20.16
C GLY A 117 11.37 6.62 -21.46
N GLY A 118 11.10 5.34 -21.73
CA GLY A 118 10.16 4.91 -22.76
C GLY A 118 8.71 5.37 -22.49
N LYS A 119 7.80 5.12 -23.43
CA LYS A 119 6.36 5.40 -23.27
C LYS A 119 5.64 4.41 -22.36
N GLY A 120 6.27 3.28 -22.03
CA GLY A 120 5.63 2.18 -21.32
C GLY A 120 4.61 1.44 -22.19
N VAL A 121 3.68 0.75 -21.54
CA VAL A 121 2.63 -0.08 -22.14
C VAL A 121 1.29 0.21 -21.48
N PHE A 122 0.18 -0.03 -22.18
CA PHE A 122 -1.15 0.04 -21.58
C PHE A 122 -1.26 -0.91 -20.38
N THR A 123 -1.79 -0.39 -19.28
CA THR A 123 -2.02 -1.10 -18.00
C THR A 123 -3.50 -1.21 -17.63
N TYR A 124 -4.35 -0.42 -18.29
CA TYR A 124 -5.80 -0.40 -18.07
C TYR A 124 -6.53 0.03 -19.34
N LYS A 125 -7.74 -0.52 -19.59
CA LYS A 125 -8.61 -0.05 -20.68
C LYS A 125 -9.55 1.04 -20.16
N ILE A 126 -9.06 2.28 -20.16
CA ILE A 126 -9.84 3.46 -19.75
C ILE A 126 -11.04 3.67 -20.68
N THR A 127 -12.19 4.00 -20.09
CA THR A 127 -13.44 4.36 -20.76
C THR A 127 -14.22 5.36 -19.91
N GLU A 128 -15.20 6.06 -20.49
CA GLU A 128 -16.08 6.99 -19.76
C GLU A 128 -16.71 6.33 -18.51
N LYS A 129 -17.12 5.07 -18.62
CA LYS A 129 -17.66 4.27 -17.51
C LYS A 129 -16.68 4.10 -16.35
N THR A 130 -15.39 3.85 -16.63
CA THR A 130 -14.40 3.56 -15.59
C THR A 130 -13.77 4.82 -14.99
N GLY A 131 -13.71 5.92 -15.75
CA GLY A 131 -12.91 7.08 -15.41
C GLY A 131 -11.40 6.81 -15.64
N LYS A 132 -10.57 7.77 -15.21
CA LYS A 132 -9.10 7.68 -15.27
C LYS A 132 -8.54 6.88 -14.09
N ILE A 133 -7.24 6.61 -14.03
CA ILE A 133 -6.65 5.93 -12.87
C ILE A 133 -6.61 6.90 -11.68
N ALA A 134 -7.21 6.49 -10.56
CA ALA A 134 -7.18 7.23 -9.29
C ALA A 134 -6.04 6.76 -8.38
N GLY A 135 -5.63 5.49 -8.46
CA GLY A 135 -4.53 4.96 -7.65
C GLY A 135 -3.97 3.63 -8.14
N MET A 136 -2.76 3.32 -7.67
CA MET A 136 -2.12 2.02 -7.85
C MET A 136 -1.39 1.58 -6.57
N ARG A 137 -1.35 0.27 -6.31
CA ARG A 137 -0.47 -0.36 -5.31
C ARG A 137 0.09 -1.66 -5.88
N LEU A 138 1.31 -2.01 -5.50
CA LEU A 138 1.71 -3.41 -5.55
C LEU A 138 1.19 -4.08 -4.27
N VAL A 139 0.65 -5.28 -4.42
CA VAL A 139 -0.02 -6.02 -3.35
C VAL A 139 0.24 -7.53 -3.46
N ASN A 140 0.31 -8.20 -2.32
CA ASN A 140 0.24 -9.65 -2.12
C ASN A 140 -1.22 -10.10 -1.93
N GLU A 141 -1.51 -11.40 -1.98
CA GLU A 141 -2.90 -11.90 -1.84
C GLU A 141 -3.49 -11.65 -0.45
N ASN A 142 -2.64 -11.74 0.58
CA ASN A 142 -2.97 -11.51 2.00
C ASN A 142 -3.21 -10.03 2.36
N ASP A 143 -2.79 -9.08 1.51
CA ASP A 143 -2.97 -7.68 1.84
C ASP A 143 -4.45 -7.29 1.91
N ASP A 144 -4.74 -6.24 2.66
CA ASP A 144 -5.98 -5.49 2.57
C ASP A 144 -5.76 -4.16 1.84
N VAL A 145 -6.82 -3.63 1.22
CA VAL A 145 -6.79 -2.29 0.63
C VAL A 145 -8.00 -1.47 1.05
N MET A 146 -7.74 -0.21 1.38
CA MET A 146 -8.78 0.77 1.71
C MET A 146 -8.99 1.72 0.53
N LEU A 147 -10.23 1.81 0.04
CA LEU A 147 -10.66 2.79 -0.95
C LEU A 147 -11.42 3.91 -0.25
N ILE A 148 -11.08 5.16 -0.60
CA ILE A 148 -11.69 6.37 -0.02
C ILE A 148 -12.23 7.23 -1.17
N SER A 149 -13.49 7.62 -1.08
CA SER A 149 -14.16 8.52 -2.04
C SER A 149 -14.26 9.95 -1.54
N ALA A 150 -14.51 10.89 -2.46
CA ALA A 150 -14.58 12.32 -2.19
C ALA A 150 -15.70 12.74 -1.22
N ASP A 151 -16.74 11.92 -1.08
CA ASP A 151 -17.85 12.09 -0.12
C ASP A 151 -17.53 11.56 1.28
N GLY A 152 -16.34 10.96 1.48
CA GLY A 152 -15.91 10.39 2.75
C GLY A 152 -16.32 8.93 2.96
N THR A 153 -16.93 8.26 1.98
CA THR A 153 -17.15 6.80 2.08
C THR A 153 -15.80 6.07 2.06
N ILE A 154 -15.66 5.10 2.96
CA ILE A 154 -14.46 4.26 3.08
C ILE A 154 -14.89 2.79 3.02
N ILE A 155 -14.21 1.98 2.21
CA ILE A 155 -14.35 0.52 2.22
C ILE A 155 -12.98 -0.15 2.34
N ARG A 156 -12.90 -1.23 3.14
CA ARG A 156 -11.77 -2.16 3.22
C ARG A 156 -12.12 -3.39 2.38
N LEU A 157 -11.18 -3.87 1.57
CA LEU A 157 -11.34 -5.02 0.69
C LEU A 157 -10.10 -5.92 0.80
N LYS A 158 -10.32 -7.21 1.01
CA LYS A 158 -9.29 -8.24 0.89
C LYS A 158 -8.76 -8.27 -0.54
N VAL A 159 -7.43 -8.31 -0.69
CA VAL A 159 -6.81 -8.30 -2.02
C VAL A 159 -7.07 -9.62 -2.76
N GLU A 160 -7.12 -10.76 -2.06
CA GLU A 160 -7.54 -12.06 -2.61
C GLU A 160 -8.89 -12.00 -3.35
N ASP A 161 -9.90 -11.30 -2.80
CA ASP A 161 -11.23 -11.16 -3.40
C ASP A 161 -11.24 -10.30 -4.69
N ILE A 162 -10.25 -9.45 -4.89
CA ILE A 162 -10.16 -8.58 -6.07
C ILE A 162 -9.79 -9.42 -7.29
N SER A 163 -10.65 -9.39 -8.32
CA SER A 163 -10.46 -10.22 -9.51
C SER A 163 -9.14 -9.93 -10.25
N ILE A 164 -8.44 -11.01 -10.61
CA ILE A 164 -7.23 -10.98 -11.43
C ILE A 164 -7.62 -10.87 -12.91
N PHE A 165 -7.07 -9.88 -13.60
CA PHE A 165 -7.25 -9.68 -15.04
C PHE A 165 -5.97 -9.15 -15.68
N GLY A 166 -5.76 -9.48 -16.95
CA GLY A 166 -4.62 -8.95 -17.70
C GLY A 166 -4.66 -7.43 -17.93
N ARG A 167 -3.53 -6.89 -18.41
CA ARG A 167 -3.31 -5.44 -18.50
C ARG A 167 -4.43 -4.68 -19.22
N VAL A 168 -4.76 -5.03 -20.46
CA VAL A 168 -5.68 -4.23 -21.29
C VAL A 168 -7.16 -4.61 -21.08
N THR A 169 -7.63 -4.49 -19.84
CA THR A 169 -9.01 -4.80 -19.40
C THR A 169 -9.61 -3.67 -18.55
N GLN A 170 -10.93 -3.71 -18.32
CA GLN A 170 -11.69 -2.73 -17.53
C GLN A 170 -11.85 -3.12 -16.05
N GLY A 171 -11.34 -4.28 -15.62
CA GLY A 171 -11.55 -4.80 -14.27
C GLY A 171 -13.03 -4.99 -13.89
N VAL A 172 -13.28 -4.95 -12.58
CA VAL A 172 -14.60 -5.10 -11.94
C VAL A 172 -14.90 -3.90 -11.04
N THR A 173 -16.16 -3.72 -10.64
CA THR A 173 -16.53 -2.69 -9.66
C THR A 173 -16.07 -3.13 -8.27
N LEU A 174 -15.18 -2.33 -7.65
CA LEU A 174 -14.73 -2.49 -6.27
C LEU A 174 -15.55 -1.60 -5.32
N MET A 175 -15.87 -0.39 -5.77
CA MET A 175 -16.65 0.59 -5.04
C MET A 175 -17.82 1.06 -5.91
N LYS A 176 -19.05 1.05 -5.39
CA LYS A 176 -20.17 1.71 -6.05
C LYS A 176 -20.10 3.19 -5.73
N MET A 177 -20.04 4.02 -6.75
CA MET A 177 -19.94 5.48 -6.61
C MET A 177 -21.33 6.12 -6.67
N GLU A 178 -21.55 7.15 -5.86
CA GLU A 178 -22.66 8.09 -6.07
C GLU A 178 -22.39 8.99 -7.28
N GLU A 179 -23.44 9.57 -7.85
CA GLU A 179 -23.34 10.41 -9.04
C GLU A 179 -22.55 11.70 -8.75
N GLY A 180 -21.45 11.91 -9.46
CA GLY A 180 -20.54 13.05 -9.26
C GLY A 180 -19.41 12.80 -8.25
N THR A 181 -19.46 11.72 -7.46
CA THR A 181 -18.38 11.32 -6.56
C THR A 181 -17.29 10.54 -7.31
N LYS A 182 -16.03 10.71 -6.88
CA LYS A 182 -14.87 9.94 -7.34
C LYS A 182 -14.12 9.26 -6.18
N VAL A 183 -13.43 8.16 -6.46
CA VAL A 183 -12.35 7.63 -5.61
C VAL A 183 -11.20 8.65 -5.61
N VAL A 184 -10.71 9.01 -4.43
CA VAL A 184 -9.64 10.00 -4.23
C VAL A 184 -8.38 9.42 -3.57
N SER A 185 -8.49 8.26 -2.92
CA SER A 185 -7.32 7.60 -2.32
C SER A 185 -7.45 6.08 -2.30
N LEU A 186 -6.29 5.42 -2.32
CA LEU A 186 -6.07 3.99 -2.20
C LEU A 186 -4.93 3.79 -1.19
N ALA A 187 -5.22 3.15 -0.05
CA ALA A 187 -4.21 2.70 0.90
C ALA A 187 -4.06 1.18 0.84
N ARG A 188 -2.83 0.69 1.04
CA ARG A 188 -2.53 -0.72 1.32
C ARG A 188 -2.42 -0.84 2.83
N VAL A 189 -3.06 -1.86 3.38
CA VAL A 189 -2.94 -2.31 4.77
C VAL A 189 -2.27 -3.68 4.65
N GLU A 190 -1.07 -3.80 5.19
CA GLU A 190 -0.42 -5.12 5.30
C GLU A 190 -1.19 -5.91 6.37
N GLU A 191 -1.40 -7.20 6.16
CA GLU A 191 -1.96 -8.05 7.21
C GLU A 191 -0.93 -8.08 8.35
N GLU A 192 -1.34 -7.65 9.54
CA GLU A 192 -0.55 -7.88 10.75
C GLU A 192 -0.64 -9.38 11.02
N ASP A 193 0.50 -10.07 11.08
CA ASP A 193 0.53 -11.44 11.60
C ASP A 193 -0.12 -11.41 12.99
N GLU A 194 -1.22 -12.14 13.20
CA GLU A 194 -1.84 -12.28 14.52
C GLU A 194 -0.79 -12.91 15.46
N ASP A 195 -0.17 -12.09 16.31
CA ASP A 195 0.80 -12.55 17.31
C ASP A 195 0.06 -13.54 18.24
N PRO A 196 0.42 -14.85 18.30
CA PRO A 196 -0.40 -15.85 18.99
C PRO A 196 -0.47 -15.74 20.51
N ASP A 197 0.10 -14.67 21.09
CA ASP A 197 0.46 -14.54 22.51
C ASP A 197 -0.30 -13.39 23.24
N GLU A 198 -1.41 -12.85 22.68
CA GLU A 198 -2.30 -11.89 23.38
C GLU A 198 -3.68 -12.48 23.81
N ASP A 199 -3.77 -13.79 24.03
CA ASP A 199 -4.98 -14.47 24.52
C ASP A 199 -4.66 -15.39 25.72
N ASP A 200 -4.12 -14.84 26.83
CA ASP A 200 -3.98 -15.58 28.12
C ASP A 200 -3.75 -14.70 29.40
N GLU A 201 -4.46 -13.56 29.56
CA GLU A 201 -4.60 -12.88 30.88
C GLU A 201 -6.07 -12.48 31.20
N ASP A 202 -6.99 -13.46 31.20
CA ASP A 202 -8.28 -13.30 31.88
C ASP A 202 -8.81 -14.66 32.42
N SER A 203 -8.14 -15.20 33.44
CA SER A 203 -8.72 -16.25 34.29
C SER A 203 -8.30 -16.16 35.76
N ASP A 204 -9.28 -16.49 36.63
CA ASP A 204 -9.16 -16.79 38.05
C ASP A 204 -8.67 -15.71 39.02
N THR A 205 -9.59 -14.83 39.43
CA THR A 205 -9.69 -14.43 40.86
C THR A 205 -11.16 -14.31 41.30
N GLU A 206 -11.89 -15.43 41.30
CA GLU A 206 -13.03 -15.61 42.22
C GLU A 206 -12.52 -16.30 43.50
N GLU A 207 -12.48 -15.55 44.61
CA GLU A 207 -12.05 -16.09 45.91
C GLU A 207 -13.04 -17.13 46.45
N ARG A 208 -12.49 -18.20 47.03
CA ARG A 208 -13.22 -19.44 47.28
C ARG A 208 -13.88 -19.51 48.66
N GLU A 209 -15.19 -19.79 48.62
CA GLU A 209 -16.08 -20.50 49.56
C GLU A 209 -15.69 -20.75 51.04
N GLU A 210 -16.72 -20.49 51.86
CA GLU A 210 -17.10 -21.08 53.15
C GLU A 210 -16.36 -22.31 53.71
N LEU A 211 -15.95 -22.16 54.98
CA LEU A 211 -15.70 -23.20 55.99
C LEU A 211 -16.12 -22.57 57.34
N VAL A 212 -16.81 -23.22 58.30
CA VAL A 212 -17.05 -24.64 58.60
C VAL A 212 -18.44 -24.82 59.22
N ALA A 213 -19.14 -25.92 58.95
CA ALA A 213 -20.23 -26.42 59.80
C ALA A 213 -20.16 -27.96 59.96
N GLU A 214 -20.02 -28.39 61.21
CA GLU A 214 -20.38 -29.70 61.79
C GLU A 214 -19.82 -31.01 61.18
N GLU A 215 -18.88 -31.62 61.91
CA GLU A 215 -19.00 -33.06 62.25
C GLU A 215 -19.09 -33.22 63.78
N ASN A 216 -20.02 -34.06 64.22
CA ASN A 216 -20.12 -34.60 65.58
C ASN A 216 -18.93 -35.57 65.85
N THR A 217 -18.58 -36.02 67.06
CA THR A 217 -19.42 -36.49 68.19
C THR A 217 -18.56 -36.65 69.47
N GLU A 218 -19.19 -36.67 70.67
CA GLU A 218 -18.91 -37.41 71.94
C GLU A 218 -17.54 -38.16 72.09
N GLU A 219 -16.77 -38.20 73.19
CA GLU A 219 -16.96 -38.33 74.67
C GLU A 219 -15.74 -37.70 75.41
N ASP A 220 -15.59 -37.57 76.74
CA ASP A 220 -16.45 -37.24 77.91
C ASP A 220 -15.50 -36.98 79.14
N GLU A 221 -16.06 -36.78 80.35
CA GLU A 221 -15.45 -36.75 81.70
C GLU A 221 -14.66 -35.51 82.22
N GLY A 222 -15.00 -35.08 83.45
CA GLY A 222 -14.07 -34.45 84.42
C GLY A 222 -14.29 -32.96 84.76
N ILE A 223 -15.20 -32.58 85.67
CA ILE A 223 -15.06 -32.54 87.16
C ILE A 223 -14.10 -31.45 87.72
N VAL A 224 -14.71 -30.41 88.34
CA VAL A 224 -14.23 -29.61 89.52
C VAL A 224 -13.04 -28.64 89.30
N GLN A 225 -13.01 -27.40 89.82
CA GLN A 225 -13.86 -26.68 90.79
C GLN A 225 -14.01 -25.18 90.45
#